data_AF-A0A1V0RRR8-F1
#
_entry.id   AF-A0A1V0RRR8-F1
#
_cell.length_a   1.000
_cell.length_b   1.000
_cell.length_c   1.000
_cell.angle_alpha   90.00
_cell.angle_beta   90.00
_cell.angle_gamma   90.00
#
_symmetry.space_group_name_H-M   'P 1'
#
loop_
_entity.id
_entity.type
_entity.pdbx_description
1 polymer ?
#
loop_
_entity_poly.entity_id
_entity_poly.type
_entity_poly.pdbx_seq_one_letter_code
_entity_poly.pdbx_strand_id
1 'polypeptide(L)'
;MSAPADLPFDLDSLPPAVREAFAAMQARVAGLEAQTERQDYLIAELRHALYGKRSEHLPPDARQLAFEDLETAVAEAEAVRDALVERNADGKPRRPTVHSYSMMHRTQRTAW
;
A
#
# COMPACT_ATOMS: atom_id res chain seq x y z
N MET A 1 -1.67 -30.10 36.49
CA MET A 1 -1.76 -30.76 35.17
C MET A 1 -0.82 -30.00 34.24
N SER A 2 0.39 -30.50 34.00
CA SER A 2 1.33 -29.87 33.06
C SER A 2 0.70 -29.84 31.67
N ALA A 3 0.73 -28.66 31.02
CA ALA A 3 0.40 -28.54 29.61
C ALA A 3 1.33 -29.45 28.80
N PRO A 4 0.83 -30.22 27.81
CA PRO A 4 1.69 -30.99 26.94
C PRO A 4 2.58 -30.02 26.17
N ALA A 5 3.88 -30.05 26.50
CA ALA A 5 4.93 -29.31 25.82
C ALA A 5 4.98 -29.71 24.34
N ASP A 6 4.94 -28.70 23.46
CA ASP A 6 5.63 -28.61 22.17
C ASP A 6 5.95 -29.94 21.47
N LEU A 7 4.93 -30.75 21.18
CA LEU A 7 5.08 -31.75 20.13
C LEU A 7 5.11 -30.99 18.80
N PRO A 8 6.12 -31.21 17.93
CA PRO A 8 6.15 -30.57 16.63
C PRO A 8 4.86 -30.89 15.89
N PHE A 9 4.10 -29.85 15.58
CA PHE A 9 2.87 -29.99 14.81
C PHE A 9 3.25 -30.29 13.37
N ASP A 10 2.93 -31.51 12.91
CA ASP A 10 3.17 -31.91 11.54
C ASP A 10 2.11 -31.29 10.62
N LEU A 11 2.50 -30.25 9.86
CA LEU A 11 1.60 -29.60 8.91
C LEU A 11 1.14 -30.56 7.81
N ASP A 12 1.93 -31.59 7.45
CA ASP A 12 1.58 -32.52 6.37
C ASP A 12 0.45 -33.47 6.77
N SER A 13 0.22 -33.65 8.08
CA SER A 13 -0.89 -34.42 8.63
C SER A 13 -2.27 -33.75 8.45
N LEU A 14 -2.31 -32.44 8.16
CA LEU A 14 -3.56 -31.71 7.95
C LEU A 14 -4.23 -32.07 6.62
N PRO A 15 -5.57 -32.00 6.51
CA PRO A 15 -6.25 -32.14 5.23
C PRO A 15 -5.72 -31.14 4.17
N PRO A 16 -5.61 -31.53 2.89
CA PRO A 16 -5.05 -30.67 1.84
C PRO A 16 -5.67 -29.28 1.78
N ALA A 17 -7.00 -29.18 1.88
CA ALA A 17 -7.72 -27.91 1.88
C ALA A 17 -7.32 -26.98 3.04
N VAL A 18 -6.98 -27.53 4.21
CA VAL A 18 -6.53 -26.74 5.37
C VAL A 18 -5.12 -26.21 5.14
N ARG A 19 -4.24 -27.02 4.55
CA ARG A 19 -2.88 -26.58 4.19
C ARG A 19 -2.90 -25.50 3.12
N GLU A 20 -3.75 -25.65 2.10
CA GLU A 20 -3.96 -24.64 1.06
C GLU A 20 -4.49 -23.32 1.65
N ALA A 21 -5.49 -23.38 2.55
CA ALA A 21 -6.00 -22.21 3.24
C ALA A 21 -4.93 -21.53 4.10
N PHE A 22 -4.10 -22.31 4.81
CA PHE A 22 -2.99 -21.79 5.59
C PHE A 22 -1.93 -21.11 4.70
N ALA A 23 -1.53 -21.74 3.60
CA ALA A 23 -0.60 -21.16 2.63
C ALA A 23 -1.15 -19.86 2.01
N ALA A 24 -2.44 -19.83 1.68
CA ALA A 24 -3.12 -18.62 1.20
C ALA A 24 -3.14 -17.51 2.27
N MET A 25 -3.36 -17.85 3.53
CA MET A 25 -3.30 -16.90 4.64
C MET A 25 -1.89 -16.33 4.81
N GLN A 26 -0.85 -17.18 4.79
CA GLN A 26 0.55 -16.75 4.87
C GLN A 26 0.92 -15.81 3.72
N ALA A 27 0.48 -16.12 2.50
CA ALA A 27 0.70 -15.25 1.34
C ALA A 27 -0.01 -13.89 1.48
N ARG A 28 -1.22 -13.87 2.07
CA ARG A 28 -1.94 -12.62 2.36
C ARG A 28 -1.25 -11.80 3.44
N VAL A 29 -0.77 -12.42 4.51
CA VAL A 29 -0.03 -11.75 5.58
C VAL A 29 1.23 -11.11 5.01
N ALA A 30 2.04 -11.86 4.26
CA ALA A 30 3.25 -11.33 3.62
C ALA A 30 2.94 -10.14 2.68
N GLY A 31 1.83 -10.20 1.93
CA GLY A 31 1.38 -9.09 1.09
C GLY A 31 0.98 -7.84 1.89
N LEU A 32 0.31 -8.02 3.03
CA LEU A 32 -0.08 -6.92 3.92
C LEU A 32 1.14 -6.29 4.61
N GLU A 33 2.10 -7.10 5.04
CA GLU A 33 3.35 -6.63 5.63
C GLU A 33 4.14 -5.76 4.64
N ALA A 34 4.29 -6.22 3.39
CA ALA A 34 4.94 -5.44 2.34
C ALA A 34 4.21 -4.13 2.02
N GLN A 35 2.87 -4.13 2.03
CA GLN A 35 2.09 -2.92 1.86
C GLN A 35 2.29 -1.94 3.02
N THR A 36 2.33 -2.46 4.25
CA THR A 36 2.55 -1.65 5.45
C THR A 36 3.93 -0.99 5.42
N GLU A 37 4.97 -1.73 5.08
CA GLU A 37 6.33 -1.19 4.95
C GLU A 37 6.40 -0.08 3.89
N ARG A 38 5.74 -0.26 2.74
CA ARG A 38 5.65 0.77 1.71
C ARG A 38 4.91 2.01 2.20
N GLN A 39 3.81 1.84 2.94
CA GLN A 39 3.06 2.96 3.50
C GLN A 39 3.88 3.74 4.53
N ASP A 40 4.60 3.04 5.42
CA ASP A 40 5.49 3.65 6.39
C ASP A 40 6.61 4.45 5.72
N TYR A 41 7.19 3.93 4.64
CA TYR A 41 8.16 4.65 3.81
C TYR A 41 7.58 5.94 3.21
N LEU A 42 6.40 5.86 2.59
CA LEU A 42 5.74 7.04 1.98
C LEU A 42 5.39 8.09 3.03
N ILE A 43 4.94 7.67 4.21
CA ILE A 43 4.68 8.58 5.35
C ILE A 43 5.97 9.26 5.80
N ALA A 44 7.08 8.50 5.90
CA ALA A 44 8.37 9.06 6.27
C ALA A 44 8.85 10.10 5.24
N GLU A 45 8.71 9.81 3.96
CA GLU A 45 9.09 10.73 2.88
C GLU A 45 8.22 11.98 2.88
N LEU A 46 6.90 11.85 3.09
CA LEU A 46 5.99 12.98 3.24
C LEU A 46 6.38 13.88 4.42
N ARG A 47 6.72 13.28 5.57
CA ARG A 47 7.18 14.03 6.74
C ARG A 47 8.51 14.73 6.48
N HIS A 48 9.41 14.12 5.74
CA HIS A 48 10.67 14.75 5.33
C HIS A 48 10.44 15.88 4.30
N ALA A 49 9.52 15.73 3.37
CA ALA A 49 9.15 16.77 2.40
C ALA A 49 8.47 17.98 3.06
N LEU A 50 7.66 17.76 4.10
CA LEU A 50 7.01 18.83 4.86
C LEU A 50 7.96 19.49 5.87
N TYR A 51 8.64 18.68 6.69
CA TYR A 51 9.29 19.12 7.93
C TYR A 51 10.79 18.77 8.00
N GLY A 52 11.38 18.27 6.92
CA GLY A 52 12.80 17.95 6.89
C GLY A 52 13.66 19.20 6.88
N LYS A 53 14.86 19.12 7.47
CA LYS A 53 15.85 20.21 7.42
C LYS A 53 16.13 20.69 5.99
N ARG A 54 16.08 19.78 5.00
CA ARG A 54 16.20 20.14 3.58
C ARG A 54 14.95 20.85 3.05
N SER A 55 13.74 20.49 3.50
CA SER A 55 12.50 21.12 3.02
C SER A 55 12.37 22.57 3.46
N GLU A 56 12.85 22.92 4.66
CA GLU A 56 12.93 24.32 5.13
C GLU A 56 13.75 25.21 4.20
N HIS A 57 14.74 24.63 3.51
CA HIS A 57 15.62 25.34 2.58
C HIS A 57 15.16 25.26 1.12
N LEU A 58 14.18 24.43 0.78
CA LEU A 58 13.65 24.35 -0.58
C LEU A 58 12.79 25.59 -0.90
N PRO A 59 12.84 26.13 -2.12
CA PRO A 59 11.88 27.13 -2.56
C PRO A 59 10.47 26.51 -2.65
N PRO A 60 9.40 27.32 -2.54
CA PRO A 60 8.02 26.82 -2.55
C PRO A 60 7.69 25.90 -3.73
N ASP A 61 8.13 26.27 -4.93
CA ASP A 61 7.85 25.50 -6.15
C ASP A 61 8.53 24.12 -6.14
N ALA A 62 9.74 24.02 -5.57
CA ALA A 62 10.44 22.74 -5.46
C ALA A 62 9.84 21.84 -4.36
N ARG A 63 9.33 22.44 -3.28
CA ARG A 63 8.54 21.69 -2.29
C ARG A 63 7.25 21.16 -2.92
N GLN A 64 6.55 21.98 -3.71
CA GLN A 64 5.32 21.60 -4.40
C GLN A 64 5.55 20.43 -5.36
N LEU A 65 6.64 20.47 -6.15
CA LEU A 65 7.01 19.35 -7.03
C LEU A 65 7.25 18.05 -6.25
N ALA A 66 7.93 18.11 -5.10
CA ALA A 66 8.14 16.94 -4.26
C ALA A 66 6.82 16.36 -3.70
N PHE A 67 5.78 17.18 -3.49
CA PHE A 67 4.45 16.67 -3.16
C PHE A 67 3.80 15.95 -4.32
N GLU A 68 3.88 16.49 -5.54
CA GLU A 68 3.31 15.88 -6.74
C GLU A 68 3.95 14.50 -7.03
N ASP A 69 5.26 14.38 -6.83
CA ASP A 69 5.98 13.10 -6.95
C ASP A 69 5.49 12.07 -5.91
N LEU A 70 5.23 12.52 -4.68
CA LEU A 70 4.71 11.66 -3.61
C LEU A 70 3.26 11.23 -3.85
N GLU A 71 2.40 12.13 -4.34
CA GLU A 71 1.03 11.81 -4.73
C GLU A 71 1.01 10.73 -5.82
N THR A 72 1.92 10.84 -6.79
CA THR A 72 2.10 9.83 -7.84
C THR A 72 2.51 8.49 -7.24
N ALA A 73 3.51 8.46 -6.35
CA ALA A 73 3.99 7.23 -5.72
C ALA A 73 2.92 6.54 -4.84
N VAL A 74 2.04 7.33 -4.21
CA VAL A 74 0.85 6.84 -3.48
C VAL A 74 -0.15 6.22 -4.45
N ALA A 75 -0.51 6.93 -5.53
CA ALA A 75 -1.45 6.42 -6.52
C ALA A 75 -0.97 5.09 -7.17
N GLU A 76 0.32 4.97 -7.43
CA GLU A 76 0.93 3.72 -7.89
C GLU A 76 0.83 2.60 -6.85
N ALA A 77 1.03 2.92 -5.56
CA ALA A 77 0.89 1.96 -4.47
C ALA A 77 -0.55 1.41 -4.39
N GLU A 78 -1.53 2.30 -4.51
CA GLU A 78 -2.95 1.95 -4.51
C GLU A 78 -3.33 1.13 -5.73
N ALA A 79 -2.84 1.49 -6.92
CA ALA A 79 -3.06 0.70 -8.13
C ALA A 79 -2.49 -0.72 -8.02
N VAL A 80 -1.30 -0.88 -7.42
CA VAL A 80 -0.72 -2.20 -7.14
C VAL A 80 -1.59 -2.98 -6.15
N ARG A 81 -2.00 -2.36 -5.04
CA ARG A 81 -2.90 -2.98 -4.05
C ARG A 81 -4.20 -3.44 -4.71
N ASP A 82 -4.84 -2.59 -5.49
CA ASP A 82 -6.11 -2.89 -6.13
C ASP A 82 -5.94 -4.04 -7.13
N ALA A 83 -4.85 -4.06 -7.89
CA ALA A 83 -4.51 -5.20 -8.75
C ALA A 83 -4.28 -6.52 -7.96
N LEU A 84 -3.69 -6.45 -6.76
CA LEU A 84 -3.55 -7.61 -5.87
C LEU A 84 -4.91 -8.08 -5.34
N VAL A 85 -5.81 -7.16 -4.97
CA VAL A 85 -7.17 -7.46 -4.49
C VAL A 85 -8.00 -8.10 -5.62
N GLU A 86 -7.97 -7.52 -6.81
CA GLU A 86 -8.66 -8.05 -8.00
C GLU A 86 -8.17 -9.47 -8.37
N ARG A 87 -6.87 -9.74 -8.23
CA ARG A 87 -6.33 -11.10 -8.47
C ARG A 87 -6.83 -12.10 -7.43
N ASN A 88 -6.98 -11.69 -6.18
CA ASN A 88 -7.43 -12.56 -5.09
C ASN A 88 -8.95 -12.79 -5.10
N ALA A 89 -9.75 -11.88 -5.69
CA ALA A 89 -11.21 -11.95 -5.69
C ALA A 89 -11.79 -12.89 -6.75
N ASP A 90 -11.29 -12.89 -7.99
CA ASP A 90 -12.00 -13.58 -9.09
C ASP A 90 -11.12 -14.28 -10.14
N GLY A 91 -9.78 -14.20 -10.06
CA GLY A 91 -8.86 -14.86 -11.02
C GLY A 91 -9.06 -14.48 -12.50
N LYS A 92 -9.89 -13.49 -12.81
CA LYS A 92 -10.20 -13.02 -14.17
C LYS A 92 -10.01 -11.51 -14.27
N PRO A 93 -9.38 -11.00 -15.35
CA PRO A 93 -9.18 -9.58 -15.52
C PRO A 93 -10.50 -8.88 -15.84
N ARG A 94 -10.90 -7.89 -15.01
CA ARG A 94 -11.97 -6.94 -15.35
C ARG A 94 -11.37 -5.74 -16.09
N ARG A 95 -12.18 -5.18 -17.00
CA ARG A 95 -11.82 -4.02 -17.84
C ARG A 95 -11.50 -2.81 -16.97
N PRO A 96 -10.48 -2.00 -17.33
CA PRO A 96 -10.11 -0.84 -16.54
C PRO A 96 -11.25 0.19 -16.59
N THR A 97 -11.82 0.48 -15.44
CA THR A 97 -12.67 1.65 -15.26
C THR A 97 -11.73 2.86 -15.27
N VAL A 98 -11.69 3.59 -16.37
CA VAL A 98 -10.99 4.87 -16.46
C VAL A 98 -11.71 5.82 -15.52
N HIS A 99 -11.25 5.94 -14.28
CA HIS A 99 -11.63 7.05 -13.43
C HIS A 99 -10.91 8.26 -14.01
N SER A 100 -11.62 9.00 -14.87
CA SER A 100 -11.18 10.28 -15.38
C SER A 100 -10.98 11.19 -14.16
N TYR A 101 -9.73 11.33 -13.71
CA TYR A 101 -9.36 12.41 -12.81
C TYR A 101 -9.60 13.69 -13.61
N SER A 102 -10.78 14.26 -13.40
CA SER A 102 -11.22 15.50 -14.03
C SER A 102 -10.30 16.60 -13.55
N MET A 103 -9.29 16.88 -14.37
CA MET A 103 -8.49 18.09 -14.37
C MET A 103 -9.43 19.30 -14.48
N MET A 104 -9.95 19.76 -13.35
CA MET A 104 -10.54 21.08 -13.21
C MET A 104 -9.54 21.99 -12.53
N HIS A 105 -8.63 22.53 -13.35
CA HIS A 105 -8.08 23.84 -13.06
C HIS A 105 -9.25 24.84 -13.03
N ARG A 106 -9.60 25.34 -11.85
CA ARG A 106 -10.32 26.61 -11.73
C ARG A 106 -9.84 27.36 -10.50
N THR A 107 -8.88 28.23 -10.76
CA THR A 107 -8.74 29.58 -10.22
C THR A 107 -9.73 29.93 -9.09
N GLN A 108 -9.23 30.07 -7.87
CA GLN A 108 -9.71 31.13 -6.97
C GLN A 108 -8.54 31.98 -6.52
N ARG A 109 -8.36 33.02 -7.33
CA ARG A 109 -7.73 34.28 -6.97
C ARG A 109 -8.72 35.01 -6.03
N THR A 110 -8.16 35.81 -5.13
CA THR A 110 -8.75 36.93 -4.36
C THR A 110 -9.49 36.65 -3.04
N ALA A 111 -8.79 37.08 -1.98
CA ALA A 111 -9.22 38.05 -0.95
C ALA A 111 -9.47 37.51 0.47
N TRP A 112 -8.60 38.02 1.35
CA TRP A 112 -8.57 38.02 2.83
C TRP A 112 -7.94 36.81 3.52
#